data_AF-A0A1S1Y8K3-F1
#
_entry.id   AF-A0A1S1Y8K3-F1
#
_cell.length_a   1.000
_cell.length_b   1.000
_cell.length_c   1.000
_cell.angle_alpha   90.00
_cell.angle_beta   90.00
_cell.angle_gamma   90.00
#
_symmetry.space_group_name_H-M   'P 1'
#
loop_
_entity.id
_entity.type
_entity.pdbx_description
1 polymer ?
#
loop_
_entity_poly.entity_id
_entity_poly.type
_entity_poly.pdbx_seq_one_letter_code
_entity_poly.pdbx_strand_id
1 'polypeptide(L)'
;MITMQGKLINTYQANSRVDQATGLVTQGKHKIQIMGHMPMESGESRLEMHDLTCNDLETFKPLQGKTIRFALGIMSSGDNTILFIPRGTKPEVIPVAAGGDKNAA
;
A
#
# COMPACT_ATOMS: atom_id res chain seq x y z
N MET A 1 -13.85 6.06 8.65
CA MET A 1 -13.03 4.94 8.15
C MET A 1 -12.14 5.48 7.05
N ILE A 2 -10.82 5.31 7.16
CA ILE A 2 -9.86 5.82 6.18
C ILE A 2 -9.65 4.73 5.12
N THR A 3 -9.61 5.12 3.86
CA THR A 3 -9.37 4.22 2.73
C THR A 3 -8.18 4.68 1.93
N MET A 4 -7.39 3.73 1.44
CA MET A 4 -6.34 4.03 0.46
C MET A 4 -6.80 3.59 -0.93
N GLN A 5 -6.53 4.42 -1.93
CA GLN A 5 -6.71 4.09 -3.35
C GLN A 5 -5.38 4.27 -4.07
N GLY A 6 -5.01 3.30 -4.90
CA GLY A 6 -3.80 3.38 -5.69
C GLY A 6 -3.58 2.14 -6.53
N LYS A 7 -2.54 2.17 -7.38
CA LYS A 7 -2.16 1.02 -8.21
C LYS A 7 -1.32 0.04 -7.38
N LEU A 8 -1.74 -1.22 -7.31
CA LEU A 8 -0.95 -2.27 -6.69
C LEU A 8 0.23 -2.63 -7.60
N ILE A 9 1.43 -2.30 -7.18
CA ILE A 9 2.65 -2.52 -7.97
C ILE A 9 3.24 -3.89 -7.71
N ASN A 10 3.33 -4.29 -6.44
CA ASN A 10 4.02 -5.50 -6.04
C ASN A 10 3.49 -6.06 -4.72
N THR A 11 3.69 -7.36 -4.51
CA THR A 11 3.41 -8.08 -3.27
C THR A 11 4.63 -8.94 -2.93
N TYR A 12 5.20 -8.79 -1.74
CA TYR A 12 6.44 -9.48 -1.38
C TYR A 12 6.49 -9.85 0.12
N GLN A 13 7.42 -10.74 0.49
CA GLN A 13 7.75 -11.01 1.89
C GLN A 13 9.08 -10.34 2.22
N ALA A 14 9.10 -9.52 3.27
CA ALA A 14 10.34 -8.90 3.73
C ALA A 14 11.32 -9.98 4.26
N ASN A 15 12.60 -9.66 4.31
CA ASN A 15 13.59 -10.57 4.88
C ASN A 15 13.36 -10.75 6.39
N SER A 16 13.53 -11.97 6.89
CA SER A 16 13.62 -12.22 8.33
C SER A 16 14.91 -11.59 8.86
N ARG A 17 14.84 -11.02 10.07
CA ARG A 17 15.99 -10.40 10.73
C ARG A 17 16.32 -11.19 11.98
N VAL A 18 17.59 -11.53 12.15
CA VAL A 18 18.12 -12.05 13.40
C VAL A 18 18.71 -10.90 14.18
N ASP A 19 18.26 -10.71 15.41
CA ASP A 19 18.91 -9.80 16.34
C ASP A 19 20.24 -10.42 16.80
N GLN A 20 21.35 -9.76 16.48
CA GLN A 20 22.69 -10.27 16.78
C GLN A 20 23.01 -10.27 18.28
N ALA A 21 22.34 -9.44 19.07
CA ALA A 21 22.58 -9.35 20.51
C ALA A 21 21.76 -10.38 21.29
N THR A 22 20.53 -10.67 20.87
CA THR A 22 19.59 -11.56 21.59
C THR A 22 19.41 -12.93 20.93
N GLY A 23 19.87 -13.11 19.69
CA GLY A 23 19.63 -14.30 18.89
C GLY A 23 18.18 -14.46 18.41
N LEU A 24 17.30 -13.48 18.69
CA LEU A 24 15.88 -13.59 18.41
C LEU A 24 15.60 -13.40 16.92
N VAL A 25 14.89 -14.35 16.32
CA VAL A 25 14.52 -14.32 14.90
C VAL A 25 13.17 -13.62 14.74
N THR A 26 13.19 -12.44 14.12
CA THR A 26 11.97 -11.76 13.68
C THR A 26 11.63 -12.21 12.27
N GLN A 27 10.48 -12.89 12.12
CA GLN A 27 10.02 -13.33 10.81
C GLN A 27 9.67 -12.14 9.92
N GLY A 28 10.08 -12.24 8.65
CA GLY A 28 9.73 -11.28 7.63
C GLY A 28 8.23 -11.17 7.40
N LYS A 29 7.70 -9.94 7.52
CA LYS A 29 6.27 -9.65 7.29
C LYS A 29 5.96 -9.62 5.79
N HIS A 30 4.75 -10.03 5.42
CA HIS A 30 4.23 -9.80 4.09
C HIS A 30 3.89 -8.32 3.88
N LYS A 31 4.18 -7.83 2.68
CA LYS A 31 4.02 -6.43 2.31
C LYS A 31 3.41 -6.30 0.92
N ILE A 32 2.69 -5.20 0.72
CA ILE A 32 2.24 -4.76 -0.60
C ILE A 32 2.81 -3.37 -0.89
N GLN A 33 3.08 -3.10 -2.16
CA GLN A 33 3.55 -1.79 -2.63
C GLN A 33 2.43 -1.13 -3.43
N ILE A 34 1.93 -0.01 -2.95
CA ILE A 34 0.87 0.77 -3.62
C ILE A 34 1.46 2.08 -4.11
N MET A 35 1.23 2.40 -5.38
CA MET A 35 1.51 3.71 -5.94
C MET A 35 0.25 4.59 -5.82
N GLY A 36 0.36 5.70 -5.11
CA GLY A 36 -0.68 6.71 -4.94
C GLY A 36 -0.25 8.07 -5.48
N HIS A 37 -1.21 9.00 -5.52
CA HIS A 37 -0.95 10.40 -5.85
C HIS A 37 -1.05 11.24 -4.59
N MET A 38 -0.02 12.03 -4.31
CA MET A 38 -0.01 13.03 -3.26
C MET A 38 -0.17 14.42 -3.90
N PRO A 39 -1.25 15.16 -3.57
CA PRO A 39 -1.41 16.52 -4.08
C PRO A 39 -0.33 17.43 -3.48
N MET A 40 0.25 18.28 -4.31
CA MET A 40 1.22 19.28 -3.90
C MET A 40 0.59 20.67 -3.85
N GLU A 41 1.16 21.57 -3.04
CA GLU A 41 0.72 22.97 -2.95
C GLU A 41 0.84 23.71 -4.29
N SER A 42 1.74 23.26 -5.17
CA SER A 42 1.88 23.75 -6.54
C SER A 42 0.69 23.45 -7.45
N GLY A 43 -0.25 22.60 -7.02
CA GLY A 43 -1.37 22.11 -7.83
C GLY A 43 -1.04 20.87 -8.67
N GLU A 44 0.21 20.42 -8.69
CA GLU A 44 0.60 19.15 -9.31
C GLU A 44 0.37 17.95 -8.37
N SER A 45 0.47 16.74 -8.92
CA SER A 45 0.42 15.51 -8.11
C SER A 45 1.73 14.75 -8.19
N ARG A 46 2.32 14.44 -7.04
CA ARG A 46 3.50 13.57 -6.94
C ARG A 46 3.05 12.12 -6.80
N LEU A 47 3.69 11.23 -7.55
CA LEU A 47 3.53 9.80 -7.34
C LEU A 47 4.36 9.37 -6.12
N GLU A 48 3.70 8.69 -5.17
CA GLU A 48 4.34 8.13 -3.99
C GLU A 48 4.08 6.63 -3.88
N MET A 49 5.14 5.88 -3.58
CA MET A 49 5.07 4.44 -3.34
C MET A 49 5.07 4.16 -1.84
N HIS A 50 4.04 3.45 -1.37
CA HIS A 50 3.91 3.04 0.02
C HIS A 50 4.02 1.53 0.18
N ASP A 51 4.90 1.11 1.09
CA ASP A 51 5.07 -0.27 1.50
C ASP A 51 4.23 -0.56 2.75
N LEU A 52 3.09 -1.23 2.58
CA LEU A 52 2.19 -1.54 3.68
C LEU A 52 2.32 -2.98 4.13
N THR A 53 2.34 -3.18 5.45
CA THR A 53 2.26 -4.52 6.04
C THR A 53 0.87 -5.11 5.79
N CYS A 54 0.83 -6.31 5.22
CA CYS A 54 -0.38 -7.03 4.87
C CYS A 54 -0.36 -8.41 5.52
N ASN A 55 -1.48 -8.81 6.13
CA ASN A 55 -1.59 -10.14 6.72
C ASN A 55 -2.13 -11.17 5.69
N ASP A 56 -3.00 -10.72 4.78
CA ASP A 56 -3.75 -11.58 3.86
C ASP A 56 -3.27 -11.39 2.41
N LEU A 57 -1.98 -11.67 2.15
CA LEU A 57 -1.30 -11.37 0.89
C LEU A 57 -1.99 -12.01 -0.34
N GLU A 58 -2.56 -13.21 -0.16
CA GLU A 58 -3.26 -13.97 -1.20
C GLU A 58 -4.46 -13.20 -1.78
N THR A 59 -5.09 -12.32 -1.00
CA THR A 59 -6.20 -11.49 -1.47
C THR A 59 -5.74 -10.38 -2.41
N PHE A 60 -4.48 -9.94 -2.27
CA PHE A 60 -3.92 -8.82 -3.03
C PHE A 60 -3.15 -9.28 -4.28
N LYS A 61 -2.44 -10.42 -4.21
CA LYS A 61 -1.67 -10.99 -5.33
C LYS A 61 -2.40 -10.96 -6.69
N PRO A 62 -3.65 -11.45 -6.83
CA PRO A 62 -4.33 -11.48 -8.13
C PRO A 62 -4.73 -10.10 -8.66
N LEU A 63 -4.58 -9.05 -7.85
CA LEU A 63 -4.91 -7.67 -8.20
C LEU A 63 -3.67 -6.85 -8.57
N GLN A 64 -2.48 -7.48 -8.65
CA GLN A 64 -1.27 -6.79 -9.06
C GLN A 64 -1.44 -6.16 -10.45
N GLY A 65 -0.97 -4.92 -10.58
CA GLY A 65 -1.16 -4.08 -11.76
C GLY A 65 -2.48 -3.32 -11.81
N LYS A 66 -3.46 -3.61 -10.93
CA LYS A 66 -4.76 -2.94 -10.92
C LYS A 66 -4.80 -1.77 -9.94
N THR A 67 -5.67 -0.81 -10.21
CA THR A 67 -6.05 0.21 -9.23
C THR A 67 -7.04 -0.39 -8.24
N ILE A 68 -6.69 -0.38 -6.97
CA ILE A 68 -7.49 -0.95 -5.90
C ILE A 68 -7.80 0.09 -4.83
N ARG A 69 -8.91 -0.12 -4.11
CA ARG A 69 -9.33 0.62 -2.93
C ARG A 69 -9.52 -0.34 -1.76
N PHE A 70 -9.03 0.01 -0.59
CA PHE A 70 -9.18 -0.82 0.60
C PHE A 70 -9.11 0.00 1.90
N ALA A 71 -9.58 -0.61 3.00
CA ALA A 71 -9.54 -0.01 4.33
C ALA A 71 -8.10 0.14 4.84
N LEU A 72 -7.75 1.33 5.35
CA LEU A 72 -6.44 1.62 5.92
C LEU A 72 -6.59 1.95 7.41
N GLY A 73 -5.78 1.29 8.24
CA GLY A 73 -5.60 1.61 9.64
C GLY A 73 -4.42 2.56 9.82
N ILE A 74 -4.60 3.55 10.70
CA ILE A 74 -3.54 4.48 11.11
C ILE A 74 -3.41 4.39 12.62
N MET A 75 -2.19 4.21 13.10
CA MET A 75 -1.87 4.21 14.52
C MET A 75 -0.67 5.12 14.76
N SER A 76 -0.76 5.97 15.78
CA SER A 76 0.39 6.71 16.28
C SER A 76 1.15 5.88 17.32
N SER A 77 2.47 5.90 17.24
CA SER A 77 3.37 5.26 18.19
C SER A 77 4.52 6.21 18.50
N GLY A 78 4.36 7.03 19.55
CA GLY A 78 5.25 8.15 19.83
C GLY A 78 5.18 9.17 18.70
N ASP A 79 6.34 9.51 18.14
CA ASP A 79 6.45 10.45 17.00
C ASP A 79 6.23 9.77 15.64
N ASN A 80 6.03 8.45 15.61
CA ASN A 80 5.88 7.69 14.37
C ASN A 80 4.42 7.43 14.04
N THR A 81 4.04 7.66 12.78
CA THR A 81 2.74 7.22 12.24
C THR A 81 2.90 5.89 11.52
N ILE A 82 2.16 4.89 11.97
CA ILE A 82 2.19 3.53 11.42
C ILE A 82 0.92 3.31 10.61
N LEU A 83 1.10 3.03 9.32
CA LEU A 83 0.04 2.61 8.41
C LEU A 83 -0.01 1.08 8.35
N PHE A 84 -1.21 0.51 8.48
CA PHE A 84 -1.39 -0.93 8.42
C PHE A 84 -2.72 -1.31 7.76
N ILE A 85 -2.81 -2.53 7.25
CA ILE A 85 -4.02 -3.08 6.66
C ILE A 85 -4.76 -3.88 7.75
N PRO A 86 -5.99 -3.51 8.15
CA PRO A 86 -6.76 -4.29 9.11
C PRO A 86 -6.97 -5.73 8.61
N ARG A 87 -6.96 -6.71 9.53
CA ARG A 87 -7.20 -8.11 9.17
C ARG A 87 -8.57 -8.30 8.51
N GLY A 88 -8.67 -9.15 7.50
CA GLY A 88 -9.93 -9.39 6.79
C GLY A 88 -10.35 -8.28 5.83
N THR A 89 -9.48 -7.28 5.59
CA THR A 89 -9.73 -6.25 4.58
C THR A 89 -9.80 -6.88 3.19
N LYS A 90 -10.88 -6.58 2.46
CA LYS A 90 -11.07 -7.01 1.07
C LYS A 90 -10.83 -5.82 0.13
N PRO A 91 -9.81 -5.87 -0.74
CA PRO A 91 -9.60 -4.85 -1.75
C PRO A 91 -10.67 -4.91 -2.84
N GLU A 92 -11.14 -3.74 -3.25
CA GLU A 92 -12.05 -3.55 -4.37
C GLU A 92 -11.26 -3.01 -5.56
N VAL A 93 -11.46 -3.57 -6.75
CA VAL A 93 -10.87 -3.02 -7.98
C VAL A 93 -11.66 -1.79 -8.39
N ILE A 94 -10.97 -0.67 -8.53
CA ILE A 94 -11.54 0.57 -9.06
C ILE A 94 -11.30 0.58 -10.56
N PRO A 95 -12.36 0.63 -11.40
CA PRO A 95 -12.19 0.86 -12.82
C PRO A 95 -11.51 2.22 -13.01
N VAL A 96 -10.34 2.23 -13.66
CA VAL A 96 -9.78 3.50 -14.14
C VAL A 96 -10.71 3.96 -15.24
N ALA A 97 -11.49 5.01 -14.98
CA ALA A 97 -12.34 5.60 -16.00
C ALA A 97 -11.44 6.03 -17.17
N ALA A 98 -11.65 5.42 -18.33
CA ALA A 98 -11.02 5.84 -19.57
C ALA A 98 -11.58 7.23 -19.95
N GLY A 99 -10.94 8.29 -19.48
CA GLY A 99 -11.35 9.66 -19.80
C GLY A 99 -10.37 10.69 -19.27
N GLY A 100 -9.57 11.28 -20.16
CA GLY A 100 -8.71 12.39 -19.80
C GLY A 100 -7.88 13.01 -20.92
N ASP A 101 -7.43 12.28 -21.94
CA ASP A 101 -6.72 12.89 -23.08
C ASP A 101 -7.70 13.18 -24.23
N LYS A 102 -8.41 14.31 -24.10
CA LYS A 102 -9.11 14.97 -25.21
C LYS A 102 -8.45 16.30 -25.59
N ASN A 103 -7.13 16.42 -25.46
CA ASN A 103 -6.42 17.60 -25.94
C ASN A 103 -5.05 17.24 -26.53
N ALA A 104 -5.08 16.44 -27.61
CA ALA A 104 -3.95 16.24 -28.50
C ALA A 104 -4.47 15.95 -29.92
N ALA A 105 -5.06 16.97 -30.55
CA ALA A 105 -5.24 17.09 -31.99
C ALA A 105 -5.45 18.56 -32.34
#